data_AF-A0A7W9SMR3-F1
#
_entry.id   AF-A0A7W9SMR3-F1
#
_cell.length_a   1.000
_cell.length_b   1.000
_cell.length_c   1.000
_cell.angle_alpha   90.00
_cell.angle_beta   90.00
_cell.angle_gamma   90.00
#
_symmetry.space_group_name_H-M   'P 1'
#
loop_
_entity.id
_entity.type
_entity.pdbx_description
1 polymer ?
#
loop_
_entity_poly.entity_id
_entity_poly.type
_entity_poly.pdbx_seq_one_letter_code
_entity_poly.pdbx_strand_id
1 'polypeptide(L)'
;MAAFDRLNDGTQSAPRLRVQQTLWGMVKLPMNGAAEWTLDEKFARCKAAGLEGVECWLDDSNEKDVTEALQRHGLRLALGHRPFKIDDTQRLIERAVRVGADYVMAQPADAYTPLDEVAKLVTDGRRLANDAGLCYFVETHRGNFTETIPQTLALIERVPEIRITADLSHFVVVGEFYGWEAERAHERMLPILERVSHIHGRISNGEQVQVDCGDGSTPWARFFVKLWTIAIQSWKAAAAPGDILPFSSELGPPRYAITTPDGKEISDRWEQGLLMTRLAQEAWDAAP
;
A
#
# COMPACT_ATOMS: atom_id res chain seq x y z
N MET A 1 -16.43 -13.50 17.11
CA MET A 1 -15.87 -12.69 16.01
C MET A 1 -14.37 -12.91 16.04
N ALA A 2 -13.79 -13.47 14.99
CA ALA A 2 -12.33 -13.58 14.91
C ALA A 2 -11.74 -12.16 15.01
N ALA A 3 -10.72 -11.97 15.84
CA ALA A 3 -10.03 -10.69 15.96
C ALA A 3 -9.65 -10.21 14.55
N PHE A 4 -10.11 -9.02 14.21
CA PHE A 4 -9.89 -8.43 12.90
C PHE A 4 -8.40 -8.14 12.77
N ASP A 5 -7.78 -8.58 11.69
CA ASP A 5 -6.34 -8.43 11.48
C ASP A 5 -6.05 -6.96 11.12
N ARG A 6 -5.83 -6.12 12.15
CA ARG A 6 -5.56 -4.68 12.05
C ARG A 6 -4.31 -4.35 12.82
N LEU A 7 -3.58 -3.37 12.30
CA LEU A 7 -2.50 -2.77 13.05
C LEU A 7 -3.09 -2.00 14.24
N ASN A 8 -2.64 -2.33 15.46
CA ASN A 8 -3.05 -1.67 16.69
C ASN A 8 -1.81 -1.33 17.51
N ASP A 9 -1.73 -0.11 18.05
CA ASP A 9 -0.57 0.35 18.84
C ASP A 9 -0.65 0.03 20.34
N GLY A 10 -1.68 -0.72 20.76
CA GLY A 10 -1.93 -1.12 22.15
C GLY A 10 -2.45 0.00 23.04
N THR A 11 -2.66 1.21 22.50
CA THR A 11 -3.16 2.34 23.28
C THR A 11 -4.69 2.33 23.37
N GLN A 12 -5.24 3.27 24.13
CA GLN A 12 -6.68 3.55 24.17
C GLN A 12 -7.03 4.85 23.42
N SER A 13 -6.09 5.34 22.60
CA SER A 13 -6.31 6.53 21.78
C SER A 13 -7.35 6.26 20.69
N ALA A 14 -7.95 7.32 20.17
CA ALA A 14 -8.86 7.20 19.04
C ALA A 14 -8.13 6.57 17.83
N PRO A 15 -8.83 5.76 17.02
CA PRO A 15 -8.27 5.25 15.77
C PRO A 15 -7.72 6.37 14.90
N ARG A 16 -6.63 6.13 14.16
CA ARG A 16 -5.97 7.17 13.37
C ARG A 16 -5.43 6.69 12.03
N LEU A 17 -5.28 7.63 11.10
CA LEU A 17 -4.48 7.45 9.91
C LEU A 17 -2.99 7.55 10.28
N ARG A 18 -2.16 6.67 9.70
CA ARG A 18 -0.70 6.79 9.75
C ARG A 18 -0.17 6.95 8.33
N VAL A 19 0.41 8.10 8.04
CA VAL A 19 1.03 8.39 6.75
C VAL A 19 2.48 7.93 6.72
N GLN A 20 2.87 7.30 5.63
CA GLN A 20 4.18 6.69 5.42
C GLN A 20 4.58 6.76 3.95
N GLN A 21 5.84 6.42 3.66
CA GLN A 21 6.38 6.36 2.30
C GLN A 21 6.88 4.95 2.00
N THR A 22 7.09 4.62 0.73
CA THR A 22 7.77 3.37 0.35
C THR A 22 9.20 3.65 -0.10
N LEU A 23 10.14 2.81 0.33
CA LEU A 23 11.56 3.02 0.06
C LEU A 23 11.86 2.96 -1.44
N TRP A 24 11.22 2.04 -2.16
CA TRP A 24 11.37 1.92 -3.61
C TRP A 24 10.82 3.15 -4.34
N GLY A 25 9.77 3.78 -3.80
CA GLY A 25 9.25 5.06 -4.27
C GLY A 25 10.21 6.23 -4.08
N MET A 26 11.32 6.05 -3.35
CA MET A 26 12.38 7.05 -3.22
C MET A 26 13.62 6.75 -4.05
N VAL A 27 13.63 5.67 -4.83
CA VAL A 27 14.72 5.36 -5.77
C VAL A 27 14.83 6.49 -6.81
N LYS A 28 16.07 6.90 -7.12
CA LYS A 28 16.43 8.00 -8.02
C LYS A 28 15.90 9.39 -7.64
N LEU A 29 15.44 9.61 -6.42
CA LEU A 29 15.14 10.97 -5.93
C LEU A 29 16.42 11.68 -5.43
N PRO A 30 16.54 13.01 -5.54
CA PRO A 30 15.53 13.96 -6.00
C PRO A 30 15.29 13.85 -7.50
N MET A 31 14.10 14.26 -7.95
CA MET A 31 13.71 14.25 -9.36
C MET A 31 14.84 14.83 -10.24
N ASN A 32 15.31 14.04 -11.20
CA ASN A 32 16.37 14.42 -12.16
C ASN A 32 17.69 14.90 -11.51
N GLY A 33 17.94 14.53 -10.25
CA GLY A 33 19.18 14.85 -9.55
C GLY A 33 20.40 14.11 -10.12
N ALA A 34 21.58 14.71 -9.96
CA ALA A 34 22.84 14.09 -10.41
C ALA A 34 23.20 12.83 -9.60
N ALA A 35 22.74 12.75 -8.34
CA ALA A 35 22.91 11.61 -7.46
C ALA A 35 21.60 11.35 -6.71
N GLU A 36 21.34 10.08 -6.44
CA GLU A 36 20.24 9.66 -5.57
C GLU A 36 20.54 10.04 -4.12
N TRP A 37 19.51 10.44 -3.37
CA TRP A 37 19.57 10.61 -1.93
C TRP A 37 20.06 9.33 -1.25
N THR A 38 20.98 9.50 -0.31
CA THR A 38 21.36 8.45 0.63
C THR A 38 20.15 8.01 1.48
N LEU A 39 20.25 6.84 2.13
CA LEU A 39 19.19 6.37 3.04
C LEU A 39 18.91 7.40 4.16
N ASP A 40 19.95 7.99 4.73
CA ASP A 40 19.79 9.00 5.78
C ASP A 40 19.11 10.27 5.26
N GLU A 41 19.40 10.73 4.04
CA GLU A 41 18.70 11.87 3.45
C GLU A 41 17.22 11.56 3.19
N LYS A 42 16.92 10.36 2.66
CA LYS A 42 15.53 9.90 2.44
C LYS A 42 14.74 9.90 3.74
N PHE A 43 15.30 9.32 4.79
CA PHE A 43 14.61 9.15 6.07
C PHE A 43 14.53 10.45 6.87
N ALA A 44 15.56 11.30 6.81
CA ALA A 44 15.48 12.66 7.35
C ALA A 44 14.34 13.46 6.70
N ARG A 45 14.18 13.35 5.36
CA ARG A 45 13.08 13.99 4.63
C ARG A 45 11.71 13.42 5.02
N CYS A 46 11.60 12.09 5.15
CA CYS A 46 10.37 11.46 5.65
C CYS A 46 9.98 12.01 7.02
N LYS A 47 10.94 12.06 7.95
CA LYS A 47 10.69 12.56 9.31
C LYS A 47 10.30 14.04 9.31
N ALA A 48 10.99 14.87 8.52
CA ALA A 48 10.70 16.30 8.39
C ALA A 48 9.32 16.56 7.77
N ALA A 49 8.84 15.67 6.89
CA ALA A 49 7.50 15.73 6.30
C ALA A 49 6.39 15.16 7.20
N GLY A 50 6.71 14.70 8.42
CA GLY A 50 5.74 14.12 9.35
C GLY A 50 5.34 12.68 9.01
N LEU A 51 6.08 12.00 8.13
CA LEU A 51 5.85 10.58 7.84
C LEU A 51 6.35 9.74 9.02
N GLU A 52 5.56 8.73 9.40
CA GLU A 52 5.83 7.94 10.60
C GLU A 52 6.53 6.61 10.31
N GLY A 53 6.46 6.13 9.07
CA GLY A 53 7.02 4.84 8.68
C GLY A 53 7.46 4.77 7.23
N VAL A 54 8.17 3.70 6.93
CA VAL A 54 8.59 3.34 5.59
C VAL A 54 8.26 1.89 5.31
N GLU A 55 7.63 1.62 4.17
CA GLU A 55 7.45 0.27 3.66
C GLU A 55 8.63 -0.13 2.74
N CYS A 56 9.18 -1.32 2.98
CA CYS A 56 10.41 -1.78 2.36
C CYS A 56 10.29 -3.20 1.82
N TRP A 57 11.05 -3.45 0.76
CA TRP A 57 11.38 -4.80 0.29
C TRP A 57 12.82 -5.09 0.73
N LEU A 58 12.96 -5.97 1.72
CA LEU A 58 14.27 -6.28 2.31
C LEU A 58 14.76 -7.66 1.90
N ASP A 59 16.06 -7.74 1.66
CA ASP A 59 16.83 -8.96 1.49
C ASP A 59 18.14 -8.87 2.28
N ASP A 60 18.94 -9.94 2.26
CA ASP A 60 20.16 -10.01 3.05
C ASP A 60 21.22 -8.97 2.64
N SER A 61 21.11 -8.39 1.44
CA SER A 61 22.04 -7.37 0.93
C SER A 61 21.75 -5.97 1.45
N ASN A 62 20.51 -5.68 1.84
CA ASN A 62 20.08 -4.33 2.25
C ASN A 62 19.50 -4.24 3.67
N GLU A 63 19.16 -5.37 4.30
CA GLU A 63 18.45 -5.42 5.58
C GLU A 63 19.14 -4.58 6.66
N LYS A 64 20.45 -4.77 6.84
CA LYS A 64 21.21 -4.08 7.88
C LYS A 64 21.20 -2.56 7.67
N ASP A 65 21.61 -2.11 6.49
CA ASP A 65 21.78 -0.67 6.23
C ASP A 65 20.44 0.08 6.31
N VAL A 66 19.35 -0.53 5.81
CA VAL A 66 18.01 0.07 5.86
C VAL A 66 17.46 0.10 7.29
N THR A 67 17.56 -1.00 8.04
CA THR A 67 17.01 -1.08 9.41
C THR A 67 17.77 -0.16 10.36
N GLU A 68 19.10 -0.11 10.30
CA GLU A 68 19.90 0.81 11.10
C GLU A 68 19.57 2.28 10.76
N ALA A 69 19.36 2.61 9.48
CA ALA A 69 18.96 3.95 9.08
C ALA A 69 17.56 4.32 9.59
N LEU A 70 16.57 3.43 9.48
CA LEU A 70 15.23 3.66 10.03
C LEU A 70 15.26 3.92 11.54
N GLN A 71 16.08 3.14 12.27
CA GLN A 71 16.26 3.32 13.71
C GLN A 71 16.86 4.69 14.06
N ARG A 72 17.89 5.15 13.31
CA ARG A 72 18.49 6.49 13.52
C ARG A 72 17.47 7.62 13.38
N HIS A 73 16.50 7.48 12.47
CA HIS A 73 15.49 8.51 12.20
C HIS A 73 14.17 8.30 12.97
N GLY A 74 14.06 7.22 13.74
CA GLY A 74 12.86 6.89 14.51
C GLY A 74 11.63 6.73 13.60
N LEU A 75 11.80 6.00 12.50
CA LEU A 75 10.75 5.64 11.55
C LEU A 75 10.33 4.18 11.75
N ARG A 76 9.03 3.92 11.63
CA ARG A 76 8.46 2.57 11.64
C ARG A 76 8.76 1.82 10.35
N LEU A 77 8.68 0.49 10.40
CA LEU A 77 8.95 -0.39 9.26
C LEU A 77 7.74 -1.27 8.97
N ALA A 78 7.38 -1.38 7.69
CA ALA A 78 6.53 -2.44 7.16
C ALA A 78 7.26 -3.19 6.05
N LEU A 79 6.99 -4.48 5.87
CA LEU A 79 7.64 -5.28 4.83
C LEU A 79 6.67 -5.77 3.77
N GLY A 80 7.05 -5.61 2.50
CA GLY A 80 6.37 -6.21 1.35
C GLY A 80 7.12 -7.41 0.79
N HIS A 81 6.39 -8.33 0.17
CA HIS A 81 6.98 -9.39 -0.66
C HIS A 81 6.03 -9.88 -1.75
N ARG A 82 6.57 -10.72 -2.64
CA ARG A 82 5.82 -11.41 -3.70
C ARG A 82 5.97 -12.92 -3.57
N PRO A 83 5.11 -13.61 -2.80
CA PRO A 83 5.25 -15.04 -2.57
C PRO A 83 4.65 -15.86 -3.72
N PHE A 84 5.32 -16.94 -4.11
CA PHE A 84 4.76 -17.99 -4.98
C PHE A 84 4.54 -19.31 -4.22
N LYS A 85 5.19 -19.47 -3.06
CA LYS A 85 5.03 -20.60 -2.16
C LYS A 85 5.12 -20.16 -0.71
N ILE A 86 4.61 -21.00 0.19
CA ILE A 86 4.52 -20.66 1.62
C ILE A 86 5.88 -20.35 2.27
N ASP A 87 6.97 -21.00 1.82
CA ASP A 87 8.32 -20.74 2.30
C ASP A 87 8.76 -19.27 2.08
N ASP A 88 8.25 -18.60 1.04
CA ASP A 88 8.56 -17.19 0.78
C ASP A 88 7.94 -16.30 1.85
N THR A 89 6.73 -16.65 2.31
CA THR A 89 6.04 -15.98 3.41
C THR A 89 6.68 -16.29 4.75
N GLN A 90 7.09 -17.53 4.99
CA GLN A 90 7.80 -17.89 6.21
C GLN A 90 9.09 -17.07 6.35
N ARG A 91 9.91 -16.99 5.29
CA ARG A 91 11.14 -16.17 5.29
C ARG A 91 10.86 -14.69 5.57
N LEU A 92 9.80 -14.13 4.98
CA LEU A 92 9.41 -12.74 5.24
C LEU A 92 9.04 -12.54 6.71
N ILE A 93 8.21 -13.43 7.28
CA ILE A 93 7.73 -13.31 8.66
C ILE A 93 8.90 -13.44 9.65
N GLU A 94 9.79 -14.40 9.45
CA GLU A 94 11.01 -14.53 10.26
C GLU A 94 11.87 -13.25 10.22
N ARG A 95 11.99 -12.64 9.03
CA ARG A 95 12.66 -11.34 8.87
C ARG A 95 11.90 -10.22 9.58
N ALA A 96 10.58 -10.12 9.39
CA ALA A 96 9.73 -9.10 9.97
C ALA A 96 9.80 -9.10 11.51
N VAL A 97 9.74 -10.28 12.14
CA VAL A 97 9.91 -10.43 13.59
C VAL A 97 11.33 -10.01 14.01
N ARG A 98 12.36 -10.45 13.30
CA ARG A 98 13.76 -10.11 13.62
C ARG A 98 14.02 -8.61 13.60
N VAL A 99 13.47 -7.90 12.62
CA VAL A 99 13.72 -6.45 12.42
C VAL A 99 12.66 -5.57 13.08
N GLY A 100 11.66 -6.14 13.73
CA GLY A 100 10.59 -5.41 14.40
C GLY A 100 9.68 -4.63 13.45
N ALA A 101 9.31 -5.22 12.31
CA ALA A 101 8.31 -4.63 11.43
C ALA A 101 6.92 -4.64 12.08
N ASP A 102 6.13 -3.60 11.83
CA ASP A 102 4.79 -3.44 12.42
C ASP A 102 3.76 -4.37 11.77
N TYR A 103 3.89 -4.62 10.46
CA TYR A 103 3.04 -5.52 9.68
C TYR A 103 3.73 -5.95 8.38
N VAL A 104 3.12 -6.91 7.68
CA VAL A 104 3.56 -7.35 6.36
C VAL A 104 2.46 -7.26 5.31
N MET A 105 2.85 -7.01 4.06
CA MET A 105 1.96 -7.11 2.90
C MET A 105 2.49 -8.09 1.87
N ALA A 106 1.58 -8.63 1.05
CA ALA A 106 1.89 -9.60 0.02
C ALA A 106 1.22 -9.30 -1.31
N GLN A 107 1.99 -9.45 -2.37
CA GLN A 107 1.53 -9.54 -3.75
C GLN A 107 1.53 -11.02 -4.17
N PRO A 108 0.49 -11.82 -3.87
CA PRO A 108 0.57 -13.27 -4.01
C PRO A 108 0.51 -13.72 -5.48
N ALA A 109 1.43 -14.62 -5.80
CA ALA A 109 1.52 -15.36 -7.06
C ALA A 109 1.47 -14.45 -8.31
N ASP A 110 1.13 -15.02 -9.45
CA ASP A 110 0.82 -14.27 -10.66
C ASP A 110 -0.67 -14.35 -11.01
N ALA A 111 -1.06 -13.58 -12.03
CA ALA A 111 -2.42 -13.51 -12.55
C ALA A 111 -3.00 -14.85 -13.05
N TYR A 112 -2.13 -15.82 -13.36
CA TYR A 112 -2.50 -17.07 -14.03
C TYR A 112 -2.56 -18.25 -13.08
N THR A 113 -2.12 -18.06 -11.84
CA THR A 113 -2.12 -19.09 -10.81
C THR A 113 -3.56 -19.50 -10.45
N PRO A 114 -3.88 -20.80 -10.30
CA PRO A 114 -5.24 -21.22 -9.94
C PRO A 114 -5.73 -20.65 -8.61
N LEU A 115 -7.01 -20.29 -8.55
CA LEU A 115 -7.64 -19.69 -7.36
C LEU A 115 -7.41 -20.50 -6.09
N ASP A 116 -7.49 -21.83 -6.16
CA ASP A 116 -7.35 -22.70 -4.98
C ASP A 116 -5.92 -22.72 -4.43
N GLU A 117 -4.92 -22.58 -5.29
CA GLU A 117 -3.52 -22.47 -4.89
C GLU A 117 -3.26 -21.13 -4.20
N VAL A 118 -3.78 -20.03 -4.76
CA VAL A 118 -3.64 -18.69 -4.16
C VAL A 118 -4.43 -18.57 -2.87
N ALA A 119 -5.65 -19.11 -2.81
CA ALA A 119 -6.47 -19.13 -1.59
C ALA A 119 -5.75 -19.88 -0.46
N LYS A 120 -5.12 -21.02 -0.77
CA LYS A 120 -4.28 -21.75 0.19
C LYS A 120 -3.07 -20.92 0.63
N LEU A 121 -2.33 -20.32 -0.31
CA LEU A 121 -1.16 -19.50 -0.02
C LEU A 121 -1.49 -18.33 0.91
N VAL A 122 -2.58 -17.62 0.63
CA VAL A 122 -3.05 -16.48 1.44
C VAL A 122 -3.53 -16.95 2.82
N THR A 123 -4.29 -18.04 2.89
CA THR A 123 -4.78 -18.59 4.17
C THR A 123 -3.62 -19.01 5.08
N ASP A 124 -2.66 -19.77 4.54
CA ASP A 124 -1.51 -20.24 5.30
C ASP A 124 -0.58 -19.08 5.67
N GLY A 125 -0.33 -18.14 4.75
CA GLY A 125 0.48 -16.95 5.01
C GLY A 125 -0.09 -16.07 6.12
N ARG A 126 -1.40 -15.82 6.08
CA ARG A 126 -2.11 -15.10 7.15
C ARG A 126 -2.00 -15.82 8.49
N ARG A 127 -2.15 -17.16 8.50
CA ARG A 127 -1.99 -17.94 9.73
C ARG A 127 -0.57 -17.79 10.30
N LEU A 128 0.46 -17.93 9.48
CA LEU A 128 1.85 -17.76 9.91
C LEU A 128 2.11 -16.36 10.49
N ALA A 129 1.59 -15.31 9.85
CA ALA A 129 1.77 -13.95 10.33
C ALA A 129 1.07 -13.73 11.69
N ASN A 130 -0.18 -14.17 11.81
CA ASN A 130 -0.94 -14.09 13.06
C ASN A 130 -0.28 -14.87 14.21
N ASP A 131 0.22 -16.08 13.93
CA ASP A 131 0.95 -16.91 14.91
C ASP A 131 2.23 -16.19 15.39
N ALA A 132 2.80 -15.30 14.57
CA ALA A 132 3.93 -14.44 14.89
C ALA A 132 3.55 -13.05 15.46
N GLY A 133 2.25 -12.78 15.62
CA GLY A 133 1.74 -11.49 16.12
C GLY A 133 1.81 -10.34 15.11
N LEU A 134 1.87 -10.64 13.81
CA LEU A 134 1.93 -9.67 12.72
C LEU A 134 0.65 -9.66 11.90
N CYS A 135 0.28 -8.50 11.39
CA CYS A 135 -0.79 -8.40 10.41
C CYS A 135 -0.34 -8.79 9.01
N TYR A 136 -1.23 -9.41 8.24
CA TYR A 136 -0.96 -9.83 6.85
C TYR A 136 -1.99 -9.26 5.87
N PHE A 137 -1.53 -8.35 5.02
CA PHE A 137 -2.38 -7.66 4.05
C PHE A 137 -2.08 -8.10 2.61
N VAL A 138 -3.08 -8.54 1.87
CA VAL A 138 -2.94 -8.90 0.46
C VAL A 138 -3.15 -7.66 -0.40
N GLU A 139 -2.18 -7.31 -1.22
CA GLU A 139 -2.27 -6.17 -2.11
C GLU A 139 -3.10 -6.46 -3.35
N THR A 140 -3.90 -5.48 -3.78
CA THR A 140 -4.47 -5.43 -5.14
C THR A 140 -3.39 -4.97 -6.11
N HIS A 141 -2.87 -5.83 -6.99
CA HIS A 141 -1.74 -5.47 -7.84
C HIS A 141 -1.82 -6.12 -9.22
N ARG A 142 -1.58 -5.34 -10.28
CA ARG A 142 -1.57 -5.85 -11.66
C ARG A 142 -0.40 -6.79 -11.91
N GLY A 143 -0.61 -7.90 -12.61
CA GLY A 143 0.41 -8.93 -12.78
C GLY A 143 0.59 -9.88 -11.57
N ASN A 144 -0.22 -9.73 -10.53
CA ASN A 144 -0.42 -10.69 -9.45
C ASN A 144 -1.83 -11.26 -9.52
N PHE A 145 -2.17 -12.24 -8.68
CA PHE A 145 -3.50 -12.87 -8.74
C PHE A 145 -4.64 -11.85 -8.58
N THR A 146 -4.43 -10.82 -7.77
CA THR A 146 -5.38 -9.75 -7.45
C THR A 146 -5.36 -8.61 -8.48
N GLU A 147 -5.07 -8.89 -9.76
CA GLU A 147 -4.99 -7.85 -10.79
C GLU A 147 -6.36 -7.31 -11.23
N THR A 148 -7.42 -8.10 -11.09
CA THR A 148 -8.78 -7.70 -11.47
C THR A 148 -9.76 -7.75 -10.29
N ILE A 149 -10.84 -6.96 -10.38
CA ILE A 149 -11.96 -7.01 -9.42
C ILE A 149 -12.55 -8.43 -9.36
N PRO A 150 -12.91 -9.12 -10.48
CA PRO A 150 -13.47 -10.47 -10.39
C PRO A 150 -12.55 -11.50 -9.72
N GLN A 151 -11.24 -11.50 -10.01
CA GLN A 151 -10.30 -12.42 -9.33
C GLN A 151 -10.22 -12.13 -7.84
N THR A 152 -10.16 -10.85 -7.46
CA THR A 152 -10.08 -10.44 -6.06
C THR A 152 -11.37 -10.80 -5.30
N LEU A 153 -12.54 -10.63 -5.92
CA LEU A 153 -13.82 -11.07 -5.35
C LEU A 153 -13.88 -12.60 -5.19
N ALA A 154 -13.42 -13.36 -6.18
CA ALA A 154 -13.33 -14.82 -6.07
C ALA A 154 -12.39 -15.25 -4.93
N LEU A 155 -11.27 -14.56 -4.73
CA LEU A 155 -10.38 -14.80 -3.59
C LEU A 155 -11.05 -14.48 -2.26
N ILE A 156 -11.80 -13.37 -2.18
CA ILE A 156 -12.59 -13.00 -0.99
C ILE A 156 -13.64 -14.08 -0.66
N GLU A 157 -14.27 -14.68 -1.65
CA GLU A 157 -15.22 -15.78 -1.43
C GLU A 157 -14.54 -17.03 -0.84
N ARG A 158 -13.30 -17.32 -1.24
CA ARG A 158 -12.52 -18.46 -0.71
C ARG A 158 -11.87 -18.15 0.65
N VAL A 159 -11.50 -16.89 0.89
CA VAL A 159 -10.82 -16.43 2.10
C VAL A 159 -11.55 -15.20 2.66
N PRO A 160 -12.72 -15.37 3.31
CA PRO A 160 -13.54 -14.25 3.76
C PRO A 160 -12.84 -13.29 4.74
N GLU A 161 -11.87 -13.79 5.50
CA GLU A 161 -11.08 -13.05 6.48
C GLU A 161 -9.91 -12.26 5.88
N ILE A 162 -9.70 -12.31 4.55
CA ILE A 162 -8.64 -11.58 3.87
C ILE A 162 -8.72 -10.08 4.17
N ARG A 163 -7.56 -9.49 4.46
CA ARG A 163 -7.40 -8.05 4.62
C ARG A 163 -6.54 -7.52 3.48
N ILE A 164 -6.87 -6.33 2.99
CA ILE A 164 -6.38 -5.80 1.73
C ILE A 164 -5.46 -4.60 1.94
N THR A 165 -4.32 -4.61 1.26
CA THR A 165 -3.58 -3.40 0.88
C THR A 165 -4.19 -2.87 -0.41
N ALA A 166 -4.91 -1.75 -0.35
CA ALA A 166 -5.61 -1.21 -1.50
C ALA A 166 -4.71 -0.28 -2.31
N ASP A 167 -4.05 -0.83 -3.33
CA ASP A 167 -3.54 -0.06 -4.46
C ASP A 167 -4.57 -0.10 -5.60
N LEU A 168 -5.53 0.81 -5.52
CA LEU A 168 -6.66 0.83 -6.45
C LEU A 168 -6.27 1.27 -7.87
N SER A 169 -5.08 1.84 -8.05
CA SER A 169 -4.56 2.25 -9.36
C SER A 169 -4.49 1.09 -10.35
N HIS A 170 -4.27 -0.13 -9.85
CA HIS A 170 -4.24 -1.34 -10.66
C HIS A 170 -5.62 -1.70 -11.22
N PHE A 171 -6.68 -1.65 -10.41
CA PHE A 171 -8.02 -1.88 -10.94
C PHE A 171 -8.48 -0.77 -11.87
N VAL A 172 -8.09 0.47 -11.60
CA VAL A 172 -8.45 1.60 -12.44
C VAL A 172 -7.83 1.48 -13.83
N VAL A 173 -6.54 1.10 -13.92
CA VAL A 173 -5.88 0.91 -15.24
C VAL A 173 -6.29 -0.39 -15.93
N VAL A 174 -6.51 -1.49 -15.20
CA VAL A 174 -6.89 -2.78 -15.81
C VAL A 174 -8.37 -2.80 -16.22
N GLY A 175 -9.22 -2.11 -15.45
CA GLY A 175 -10.66 -2.03 -15.69
C GLY A 175 -11.09 -0.84 -16.54
N GLU A 176 -10.15 -0.02 -17.04
CA GLU A 176 -10.40 1.22 -17.80
C GLU A 176 -11.45 2.13 -17.12
N PHE A 177 -11.24 2.44 -15.83
CA PHE A 177 -12.12 3.36 -15.11
C PHE A 177 -11.65 4.81 -15.26
N TYR A 178 -12.55 5.69 -15.71
CA TYR A 178 -12.31 7.13 -15.84
C TYR A 178 -12.97 7.94 -14.72
N GLY A 179 -13.68 7.27 -13.81
CA GLY A 179 -14.39 7.88 -12.69
C GLY A 179 -15.80 8.35 -13.06
N TRP A 180 -16.36 7.84 -14.16
CA TRP A 180 -17.72 8.16 -14.59
C TRP A 180 -18.76 7.37 -13.79
N GLU A 181 -19.91 7.98 -13.49
CA GLU A 181 -20.96 7.32 -12.70
C GLU A 181 -21.47 6.02 -13.34
N ALA A 182 -21.58 6.00 -14.68
CA ALA A 182 -22.06 4.84 -15.44
C ALA A 182 -21.18 3.59 -15.26
N GLU A 183 -19.90 3.77 -14.91
CA GLU A 183 -18.97 2.66 -14.66
C GLU A 183 -19.32 1.90 -13.37
N ARG A 184 -19.97 2.60 -12.43
CA ARG A 184 -20.32 2.07 -11.10
C ARG A 184 -19.10 1.51 -10.37
N ALA A 185 -17.93 2.10 -10.59
CA ALA A 185 -16.64 1.58 -10.12
C ALA A 185 -16.61 1.32 -8.61
N HIS A 186 -17.06 2.29 -7.81
CA HIS A 186 -17.09 2.16 -6.35
C HIS A 186 -18.01 1.02 -5.87
N GLU A 187 -19.16 0.82 -6.51
CA GLU A 187 -20.09 -0.27 -6.17
C GLU A 187 -19.49 -1.65 -6.50
N ARG A 188 -18.78 -1.75 -7.62
CA ARG A 188 -18.05 -2.96 -8.01
C ARG A 188 -16.90 -3.27 -7.06
N MET A 189 -16.25 -2.24 -6.53
CA MET A 189 -15.13 -2.38 -5.59
C MET A 189 -15.58 -2.53 -4.13
N LEU A 190 -16.86 -2.27 -3.80
CA LEU A 190 -17.32 -2.17 -2.40
C LEU A 190 -16.93 -3.37 -1.53
N PRO A 191 -17.08 -4.65 -1.95
CA PRO A 191 -16.66 -5.78 -1.12
C PRO A 191 -15.15 -5.82 -0.84
N ILE A 192 -14.34 -5.22 -1.71
CA ILE A 192 -12.90 -5.06 -1.55
C ILE A 192 -12.60 -3.87 -0.63
N LEU A 193 -13.30 -2.74 -0.81
CA LEU A 193 -13.15 -1.53 0.02
C LEU A 193 -13.48 -1.81 1.50
N GLU A 194 -14.47 -2.66 1.78
CA GLU A 194 -14.80 -3.12 3.14
C GLU A 194 -13.68 -3.97 3.79
N ARG A 195 -12.72 -4.44 2.97
CA ARG A 195 -11.60 -5.27 3.40
C ARG A 195 -10.27 -4.56 3.54
N VAL A 196 -10.24 -3.26 3.28
CA VAL A 196 -9.01 -2.46 3.33
C VAL A 196 -8.52 -2.29 4.75
N SER A 197 -7.23 -2.58 4.98
CA SER A 197 -6.53 -2.31 6.26
C SER A 197 -5.21 -1.57 6.09
N HIS A 198 -4.83 -1.33 4.83
CA HIS A 198 -3.67 -0.57 4.42
C HIS A 198 -3.99 0.01 3.03
N ILE A 199 -3.58 1.25 2.77
CA ILE A 199 -3.85 1.92 1.49
C ILE A 199 -2.53 2.29 0.82
N HIS A 200 -2.44 1.97 -0.46
CA HIS A 200 -1.43 2.51 -1.36
C HIS A 200 -2.03 3.68 -2.14
N GLY A 201 -1.37 4.82 -2.04
CA GLY A 201 -1.84 6.12 -2.47
C GLY A 201 -1.65 6.42 -3.95
N ARG A 202 -1.20 5.45 -4.75
CA ARG A 202 -0.98 5.66 -6.19
C ARG A 202 -2.30 5.99 -6.87
N ILE A 203 -2.26 6.95 -7.78
CA ILE A 203 -3.42 7.40 -8.55
C ILE A 203 -3.20 7.12 -10.04
N SER A 204 -4.22 6.54 -10.66
CA SER A 204 -4.34 6.28 -12.09
C SER A 204 -5.43 7.16 -12.70
N ASN A 205 -5.31 7.52 -13.98
CA ASN A 205 -6.34 8.19 -14.75
C ASN A 205 -7.17 7.25 -15.65
N GLY A 206 -6.98 5.93 -15.52
CA GLY A 206 -7.59 4.91 -16.37
C GLY A 206 -6.66 4.38 -17.46
N GLU A 207 -5.69 5.18 -17.90
CA GLU A 207 -4.80 4.84 -19.02
C GLU A 207 -3.35 4.60 -18.56
N GLN A 208 -2.92 5.33 -17.53
CA GLN A 208 -1.64 5.15 -16.89
C GLN A 208 -1.85 4.86 -15.41
N VAL A 209 -1.18 3.81 -14.90
CA VAL A 209 -1.28 3.40 -13.49
C VAL A 209 -0.81 4.48 -12.51
N GLN A 210 0.05 5.38 -12.98
CA GLN A 210 0.66 6.43 -12.20
C GLN A 210 0.69 7.70 -13.04
N VAL A 211 0.08 8.76 -12.52
CA VAL A 211 0.01 10.05 -13.19
C VAL A 211 0.37 11.19 -12.24
N ASP A 212 0.77 12.32 -12.82
CA ASP A 212 0.81 13.59 -12.11
C ASP A 212 -0.63 14.03 -11.79
N CYS A 213 -0.87 14.37 -10.53
CA CYS A 213 -2.17 14.80 -10.04
C CYS A 213 -2.28 16.32 -9.89
N GLY A 214 -1.26 17.08 -10.32
CA GLY A 214 -1.22 18.52 -10.18
C GLY A 214 -1.25 18.93 -8.71
N ASP A 215 -2.24 19.73 -8.34
CA ASP A 215 -2.52 20.14 -6.95
C ASP A 215 -3.54 19.24 -6.23
N GLY A 216 -3.97 18.15 -6.88
CA GLY A 216 -5.00 17.23 -6.37
C GLY A 216 -6.44 17.58 -6.77
N SER A 217 -6.65 18.64 -7.55
CA SER A 217 -7.98 19.03 -8.06
C SER A 217 -8.42 18.27 -9.32
N THR A 218 -7.55 17.46 -9.91
CA THR A 218 -7.84 16.72 -11.14
C THR A 218 -8.98 15.71 -10.95
N PRO A 219 -9.77 15.40 -12.00
CA PRO A 219 -10.89 14.45 -11.89
C PRO A 219 -10.47 13.08 -11.35
N TRP A 220 -9.32 12.56 -11.78
CA TRP A 220 -8.79 11.28 -11.31
C TRP A 220 -8.34 11.35 -9.85
N ALA A 221 -7.68 12.43 -9.41
CA ALA A 221 -7.33 12.58 -8.00
C ALA A 221 -8.58 12.61 -7.11
N ARG A 222 -9.61 13.35 -7.52
CA ARG A 222 -10.89 13.43 -6.79
C ARG A 222 -11.65 12.11 -6.79
N PHE A 223 -11.56 11.33 -7.86
CA PHE A 223 -12.10 9.98 -7.91
C PHE A 223 -11.43 9.06 -6.88
N PHE A 224 -10.10 9.10 -6.75
CA PHE A 224 -9.39 8.32 -5.73
C PHE A 224 -9.71 8.78 -4.31
N VAL A 225 -9.81 10.09 -4.05
CA VAL A 225 -10.28 10.58 -2.74
C VAL A 225 -11.65 10.00 -2.40
N LYS A 226 -12.60 9.94 -3.34
CA LYS A 226 -13.91 9.30 -3.13
C LYS A 226 -13.77 7.81 -2.77
N LEU A 227 -12.92 7.05 -3.48
CA LEU A 227 -12.70 5.63 -3.18
C LEU A 227 -12.05 5.43 -1.80
N TRP A 228 -11.06 6.26 -1.45
CA TRP A 228 -10.41 6.23 -0.15
C TRP A 228 -11.39 6.60 0.97
N THR A 229 -12.23 7.61 0.81
CA THR A 229 -13.26 7.97 1.81
C THR A 229 -14.21 6.80 2.07
N ILE A 230 -14.64 6.07 1.03
CA ILE A 230 -15.50 4.88 1.19
C ILE A 230 -14.77 3.77 1.96
N ALA A 231 -13.51 3.47 1.59
CA ALA A 231 -12.70 2.47 2.27
C ALA A 231 -12.45 2.83 3.74
N ILE A 232 -12.11 4.11 4.00
CA ILE A 232 -11.85 4.63 5.34
C ILE A 232 -13.13 4.62 6.19
N GLN A 233 -14.28 5.00 5.63
CA GLN A 233 -15.56 4.95 6.35
C GLN A 233 -15.87 3.53 6.81
N SER A 234 -15.73 2.55 5.91
CA SER A 234 -15.93 1.14 6.27
C SER A 234 -14.91 0.67 7.32
N TRP A 235 -13.65 1.10 7.19
CA TRP A 235 -12.61 0.80 8.16
C TRP A 235 -12.94 1.39 9.55
N LYS A 236 -13.34 2.67 9.63
CA LYS A 236 -13.70 3.38 10.87
C LYS A 236 -14.88 2.75 11.58
N ALA A 237 -15.90 2.31 10.83
CA ALA A 237 -17.11 1.68 11.39
C ALA A 237 -16.82 0.42 12.22
N ALA A 238 -15.68 -0.24 11.99
CA ALA A 238 -15.23 -1.42 12.72
C ALA A 238 -13.90 -1.23 13.46
N ALA A 239 -13.40 0.01 13.57
CA ALA A 239 -12.15 0.32 14.26
C ALA A 239 -12.33 0.34 15.80
N ALA A 240 -11.32 -0.17 16.51
CA ALA A 240 -11.22 -0.14 17.96
C ALA A 240 -10.17 0.89 18.43
N PRO A 241 -10.19 1.31 19.70
CA PRO A 241 -9.13 2.16 20.26
C PRO A 241 -7.74 1.60 19.98
N GLY A 242 -6.80 2.47 19.61
CA GLY A 242 -5.43 2.12 19.22
C GLY A 242 -5.27 1.61 17.78
N ASP A 243 -6.35 1.39 17.02
CA ASP A 243 -6.24 0.95 15.63
C ASP A 243 -5.61 2.03 14.74
N ILE A 244 -4.74 1.58 13.84
CA ILE A 244 -4.05 2.42 12.86
C ILE A 244 -4.40 1.95 11.46
N LEU A 245 -4.80 2.88 10.59
CA LEU A 245 -4.87 2.66 9.15
C LEU A 245 -3.60 3.21 8.50
N PRO A 246 -2.67 2.36 8.02
CA PRO A 246 -1.50 2.84 7.30
C PRO A 246 -1.88 3.32 5.89
N PHE A 247 -1.23 4.38 5.44
CA PHE A 247 -1.31 4.91 4.08
C PHE A 247 0.09 5.18 3.53
N SER A 248 0.48 4.50 2.46
CA SER A 248 1.76 4.66 1.77
C SER A 248 1.57 5.32 0.42
N SER A 249 2.30 6.40 0.08
CA SER A 249 2.09 7.10 -1.20
C SER A 249 2.40 6.23 -2.44
N GLU A 250 3.38 5.34 -2.37
CA GLU A 250 3.59 4.24 -3.33
C GLU A 250 3.83 4.66 -4.80
N LEU A 251 4.54 5.78 -5.02
CA LEU A 251 4.87 6.27 -6.36
C LEU A 251 6.19 5.71 -6.90
N GLY A 252 6.10 4.82 -7.89
CA GLY A 252 7.25 4.09 -8.43
C GLY A 252 8.21 4.94 -9.28
N PRO A 253 9.50 4.56 -9.34
CA PRO A 253 10.53 5.22 -10.13
C PRO A 253 10.33 5.04 -11.64
N PRO A 254 11.19 5.62 -12.51
CA PRO A 254 11.09 5.47 -13.96
C PRO A 254 10.82 4.04 -14.44
N ARG A 255 9.94 3.90 -15.44
CA ARG A 255 9.07 2.76 -15.80
C ARG A 255 7.64 2.87 -15.25
N TYR A 256 7.48 3.32 -14.00
CA TYR A 256 6.19 3.78 -13.48
C TYR A 256 6.07 5.30 -13.65
N ALA A 257 7.09 6.05 -13.20
CA ALA A 257 7.17 7.48 -13.47
C ALA A 257 7.26 7.72 -14.97
N ILE A 258 6.44 8.64 -15.47
CA ILE A 258 6.46 9.06 -16.86
C ILE A 258 7.72 9.88 -17.10
N THR A 259 8.45 9.54 -18.17
CA THR A 259 9.68 10.22 -18.54
C THR A 259 9.61 10.82 -19.94
N THR A 260 10.33 11.91 -20.15
CA THR A 260 10.69 12.41 -21.47
C THR A 260 11.56 11.41 -22.24
N PRO A 261 11.77 11.59 -23.57
CA PRO A 261 12.65 10.73 -24.35
C PRO A 261 14.11 10.68 -23.87
N ASP A 262 14.60 11.74 -23.20
CA ASP A 262 15.94 11.77 -22.58
C ASP A 262 15.97 11.15 -21.17
N GLY A 263 14.88 10.51 -20.74
CA GLY A 263 14.80 9.72 -19.51
C GLY A 263 14.55 10.54 -18.24
N LYS A 264 14.25 11.84 -18.36
CA LYS A 264 13.92 12.69 -17.22
C LYS A 264 12.47 12.52 -16.82
N GLU A 265 12.22 12.41 -15.52
CA GLU A 265 10.86 12.40 -15.00
C GLU A 265 10.15 13.72 -15.35
N ILE A 266 8.85 13.67 -15.63
CA ILE A 266 8.04 14.87 -15.93
C ILE A 266 7.35 15.45 -14.69
N SER A 267 7.28 14.70 -13.60
CA SER A 267 6.69 15.12 -12.32
C SER A 267 7.58 14.74 -11.14
N ASP A 268 7.55 15.56 -10.08
CA ASP A 268 8.32 15.29 -8.86
C ASP A 268 7.56 14.31 -7.97
N ARG A 269 8.01 13.05 -7.93
CA ARG A 269 7.39 12.00 -7.12
C ARG A 269 7.48 12.25 -5.61
N TRP A 270 8.45 13.01 -5.13
CA TRP A 270 8.49 13.40 -3.72
C TRP A 270 7.29 14.30 -3.39
N GLU A 271 7.13 15.38 -4.15
CA GLU A 271 6.04 16.34 -3.96
C GLU A 271 4.66 15.72 -4.23
N GLN A 272 4.55 14.90 -5.28
CA GLN A 272 3.33 14.12 -5.54
C GLN A 272 3.05 13.12 -4.41
N GLY A 273 4.07 12.50 -3.83
CA GLY A 273 3.92 11.62 -2.68
C GLY A 273 3.34 12.36 -1.47
N LEU A 274 3.83 13.56 -1.18
CA LEU A 274 3.29 14.44 -0.13
C LEU A 274 1.88 14.96 -0.46
N LEU A 275 1.55 15.13 -1.73
CA LEU A 275 0.18 15.41 -2.15
C LEU A 275 -0.75 14.24 -1.81
N MET A 276 -0.34 13.00 -2.08
CA MET A 276 -1.16 11.82 -1.75
C MET A 276 -1.46 11.73 -0.25
N THR A 277 -0.49 12.03 0.62
CA THR A 277 -0.73 12.02 2.08
C THR A 277 -1.71 13.11 2.51
N ARG A 278 -1.69 14.29 1.87
CA ARG A 278 -2.68 15.35 2.13
C ARG A 278 -4.09 14.94 1.68
N LEU A 279 -4.20 14.34 0.49
CA LEU A 279 -5.48 13.84 -0.04
C LEU A 279 -6.03 12.69 0.80
N ALA A 280 -5.16 11.83 1.35
CA ALA A 280 -5.55 10.78 2.29
C ALA A 280 -6.09 11.35 3.60
N GLN A 281 -5.46 12.41 4.12
CA GLN A 281 -5.96 13.12 5.30
C GLN A 281 -7.32 13.76 5.03
N GLU A 282 -7.51 14.38 3.87
CA GLU A 282 -8.82 14.90 3.45
C GLU A 282 -9.88 13.79 3.39
N ALA A 283 -9.54 12.65 2.79
CA ALA A 283 -10.43 11.49 2.72
C ALA A 283 -10.77 10.94 4.13
N TRP A 284 -9.81 10.99 5.05
CA TRP A 284 -10.00 10.60 6.44
C TRP A 284 -10.92 11.55 7.20
N ASP A 285 -10.75 12.86 7.04
CA ASP A 285 -11.56 13.87 7.72
C ASP A 285 -13.00 13.89 7.19
N ALA A 286 -13.19 13.56 5.91
CA ALA A 286 -14.51 13.47 5.28
C ALA A 286 -15.27 12.17 5.62
N ALA A 287 -14.57 11.10 6.01
CA ALA A 287 -15.18 9.83 6.37
C ALA A 287 -15.82 9.91 7.77
N PRO A 288 -17.13 9.68 7.91
CA PRO A 288 -17.84 9.78 9.20
C PRO A 288 -17.45 8.69 10.19
#